data_AF-A0A662GCK3-F1
#
_entry.id   AF-A0A662GCK3-F1
#
_cell.length_a   1.000
_cell.length_b   1.000
_cell.length_c   1.000
_cell.angle_alpha   90.00
_cell.angle_beta   90.00
_cell.angle_gamma   90.00
#
_symmetry.space_group_name_H-M   'P 1'
#
loop_
_entity.id
_entity.type
_entity.pdbx_description
1 polymer ?
#
loop_
_entity_poly.entity_id
_entity_poly.type
_entity_poly.pdbx_seq_one_letter_code
_entity_poly.pdbx_strand_id
1 'polypeptide(L)' 'TVHDLTKAKHTHELEEREDIYLHLDYRQRGLGGASCGPDTLPQYEIPPKPMHFEVILRPLKPGDNVVELGKLRRYTP' A
#
# COMPACT_ATOMS: atom_id res chain seq x y z
N THR A 1 9.13 -9.39 5.46
CA THR A 1 8.38 -8.37 6.22
C THR A 1 8.94 -6.97 5.94
N VAL A 2 8.25 -5.90 6.35
CA VAL A 2 8.81 -4.53 6.31
C VAL A 2 10.10 -4.41 7.14
N HIS A 3 10.18 -5.15 8.25
CA HIS A 3 11.37 -5.20 9.08
C HIS A 3 12.58 -5.77 8.32
N ASP A 4 12.39 -6.87 7.60
CA ASP A 4 13.45 -7.49 6.77
C ASP A 4 13.95 -6.52 5.69
N LEU A 5 13.02 -5.83 5.00
CA LEU A 5 13.35 -4.84 3.98
C LEU A 5 14.13 -3.64 4.55
N THR A 6 13.81 -3.22 5.78
CA THR A 6 14.49 -2.11 6.46
C THR A 6 15.90 -2.50 6.92
N LYS A 7 16.08 -3.77 7.31
CA LYS A 7 17.35 -4.30 7.81
C LYS A 7 18.38 -4.50 6.69
N ALA A 8 17.94 -5.02 5.54
CA ALA A 8 18.83 -5.33 4.42
C ALA A 8 19.57 -4.08 3.92
N LYS A 9 20.89 -4.19 3.78
CA LYS A 9 21.77 -3.18 3.16
C LYS A 9 22.04 -3.49 1.70
N HIS A 10 21.93 -4.77 1.32
CA HIS A 10 22.13 -5.25 -0.04
C HIS A 10 21.01 -6.21 -0.45
N THR A 11 20.67 -6.25 -1.74
CA THR A 11 19.54 -7.03 -2.25
C THR A 11 19.65 -8.53 -1.96
N HIS A 12 20.87 -9.09 -1.97
CA HIS A 12 21.10 -10.52 -1.73
C HIS A 12 20.94 -10.94 -0.26
N GLU A 13 20.75 -9.98 0.67
CA GLU A 13 20.44 -10.25 2.08
C GLU A 13 18.94 -10.50 2.31
N LEU A 14 18.11 -10.25 1.29
CA LEU A 14 16.68 -10.55 1.34
C LEU A 14 16.48 -12.04 1.14
N GLU A 15 15.75 -12.62 2.08
CA GLU A 15 15.37 -14.03 2.06
C GLU A 15 13.99 -14.21 1.44
N GLU A 16 13.80 -15.27 0.66
CA GLU A 16 12.48 -15.62 0.13
C GLU A 16 11.49 -15.95 1.25
N ARG A 17 10.21 -15.70 0.98
CA ARG A 17 9.10 -15.91 1.91
C ARG A 17 7.94 -16.56 1.17
N GLU A 18 7.25 -17.44 1.87
CA GLU A 18 6.02 -18.07 1.37
C GLU A 18 4.82 -17.08 1.39
N ASP A 19 4.92 -16.03 2.21
CA ASP A 19 3.87 -15.03 2.41
C ASP A 19 3.99 -13.81 1.49
N ILE A 20 2.83 -13.22 1.18
CA ILE A 20 2.71 -11.91 0.51
C ILE A 20 2.34 -10.84 1.53
N TYR A 21 3.05 -9.70 1.49
CA TYR A 21 2.78 -8.55 2.35
C TYR A 21 2.03 -7.47 1.57
N LEU A 22 0.73 -7.29 1.85
CA LEU A 22 -0.14 -6.30 1.20
C LEU A 22 -0.32 -5.06 2.08
N HIS A 23 -0.05 -3.89 1.52
CA HIS A 23 -0.31 -2.58 2.14
C HIS A 23 -1.48 -1.90 1.42
N LEU A 24 -2.52 -1.50 2.18
CA LEU A 24 -3.71 -0.80 1.69
C LEU A 24 -3.82 0.55 2.40
N ASP A 25 -3.12 1.54 1.87
CA ASP A 25 -3.01 2.85 2.50
C ASP A 25 -3.85 3.89 1.77
N TYR A 26 -4.56 4.74 2.51
CA TYR A 26 -5.26 5.90 1.95
C TYR A 26 -4.29 6.85 1.24
N ARG A 27 -3.17 7.15 1.91
CA ARG A 27 -2.08 8.00 1.43
C ARG A 27 -0.78 7.59 2.10
N GLN A 28 0.33 7.80 1.39
CA GLN A 28 1.68 7.72 1.92
C GLN A 28 2.37 9.08 1.74
N ARG A 29 3.17 9.50 2.74
CA ARG A 29 3.89 10.78 2.70
C ARG A 29 4.85 10.78 1.51
N GLY A 30 5.01 11.92 0.86
CA GLY A 30 6.08 12.10 -0.11
C GLY A 30 7.46 11.80 0.50
N LEU A 31 8.40 11.35 -0.33
CA LEU A 31 9.76 10.99 0.10
C LEU A 31 10.64 12.21 0.39
N GLY A 32 10.47 13.29 -0.38
CA GLY A 32 11.38 14.44 -0.35
C GLY A 32 12.78 14.10 -0.88
N GLY A 33 13.74 14.98 -0.61
CA GLY A 33 15.14 14.85 -1.00
C GLY A 33 16.11 14.99 0.18
N ALA A 34 15.68 14.68 1.41
CA ALA A 34 16.43 14.93 2.64
C ALA A 34 17.79 14.22 2.76
N SER A 35 18.17 13.39 1.79
CA SER A 35 19.54 12.88 1.65
C SER A 35 20.53 13.97 1.20
N CYS A 36 20.11 14.88 0.32
CA CYS A 36 20.90 16.03 -0.15
C CYS A 36 19.96 17.02 -0.87
N GLY A 37 19.11 17.71 -0.11
CA GLY A 37 18.03 18.53 -0.66
C GLY A 37 16.94 18.82 0.37
N PRO A 38 15.85 19.48 -0.03
CA PRO A 38 14.74 19.78 0.86
C PRO A 38 13.98 18.50 1.25
N ASP A 39 13.35 18.52 2.42
CA ASP A 39 12.37 17.49 2.81
C ASP A 39 11.12 17.56 1.89
N THR A 40 10.14 16.70 2.14
CA THR A 40 8.86 16.65 1.46
C THR A 40 8.17 18.01 1.45
N LEU A 41 7.72 18.44 0.26
CA LEU A 41 7.01 19.70 0.11
C LEU A 41 5.65 19.68 0.82
N PRO A 42 5.15 20.82 1.34
CA PRO A 42 3.92 20.87 2.13
C PRO A 42 2.69 20.22 1.47
N GLN A 43 2.55 20.31 0.15
CA GLN A 43 1.43 19.70 -0.58
C GLN A 43 1.46 18.15 -0.61
N TYR A 44 2.58 17.53 -0.25
CA TYR A 44 2.78 16.08 -0.22
C TYR A 44 2.88 15.52 1.21
N GLU A 45 2.62 16.35 2.22
CA GLU A 45 2.49 15.91 3.60
C GLU A 45 1.10 15.32 3.88
N ILE A 46 1.01 14.52 4.96
CA ILE A 46 -0.25 13.97 5.45
C ILE A 46 -0.50 14.55 6.84
N PRO A 47 -1.30 15.63 6.96
CA PRO A 47 -1.60 16.22 8.25
C PRO A 47 -2.54 15.30 9.05
N PRO A 48 -2.44 15.30 10.40
CA PRO A 48 -3.32 14.51 11.26
C PRO A 48 -4.72 15.13 11.31
N LYS A 49 -5.54 14.81 10.32
CA LYS A 49 -6.93 15.29 10.18
C LYS A 49 -7.89 14.11 10.19
N PRO A 50 -9.13 14.29 10.68
CA PRO A 50 -10.17 13.27 10.55
C PRO A 50 -10.30 12.82 9.10
N MET A 51 -10.34 11.50 8.89
CA MET A 51 -10.40 10.90 7.57
C MET A 51 -11.23 9.62 7.60
N HIS A 52 -11.76 9.25 6.43
CA HIS A 52 -12.47 8.00 6.23
C HIS A 52 -11.92 7.33 4.96
N PHE A 53 -11.56 6.07 5.07
CA PHE A 53 -11.04 5.25 3.98
C PHE A 53 -11.63 3.85 4.08
N GLU A 54 -12.12 3.35 2.96
CA GLU A 54 -12.80 2.08 2.85
C GLU A 54 -12.25 1.32 1.65
N VAL A 55 -11.98 0.03 1.85
CA VAL A 55 -11.58 -0.91 0.80
C VAL A 55 -12.49 -2.12 0.87
N ILE A 56 -12.95 -2.59 -0.28
CA ILE A 56 -13.73 -3.81 -0.41
C ILE A 56 -12.87 -4.82 -1.16
N LEU A 57 -12.57 -5.93 -0.50
CA LEU A 57 -11.86 -7.05 -1.11
C LEU A 57 -12.87 -8.14 -1.44
N ARG A 58 -12.78 -8.68 -2.67
CA ARG A 58 -13.59 -9.79 -3.13
C ARG A 58 -12.69 -10.84 -3.76
N PRO A 59 -12.81 -12.12 -3.36
CA PRO A 59 -12.16 -13.20 -4.08
C PRO A 59 -12.76 -13.34 -5.48
N LEU A 60 -11.89 -13.52 -6.48
CA LEU A 60 -12.29 -13.74 -7.87
C LEU A 60 -12.14 -15.20 -8.24
N LYS A 61 -12.97 -15.66 -9.17
CA LYS A 61 -12.93 -16.99 -9.77
C LYS A 61 -12.72 -16.86 -11.29
N PRO A 62 -12.13 -17.88 -11.95
CA PRO A 62 -12.06 -17.90 -13.40
C PRO A 62 -13.44 -17.73 -14.04
N GLY A 63 -13.55 -16.83 -15.01
CA GLY A 63 -14.81 -16.50 -15.69
C GLY A 63 -15.62 -15.38 -15.05
N ASP A 64 -15.22 -14.84 -13.91
CA ASP A 64 -15.87 -13.68 -13.30
C ASP A 64 -15.81 -12.45 -14.21
N ASN A 65 -16.93 -11.71 -14.29
CA ASN A 65 -16.93 -10.37 -14.85
C ASN A 65 -16.41 -9.38 -13.80
N VAL A 66 -15.10 -9.20 -13.77
CA VAL A 66 -14.40 -8.36 -12.77
C VAL A 66 -14.86 -6.89 -12.77
N VAL A 67 -15.33 -6.37 -13.92
CA VAL A 67 -15.81 -4.99 -14.04
C VAL A 67 -17.14 -4.82 -13.32
N GLU A 68 -18.08 -5.74 -13.53
CA GLU A 68 -19.38 -5.69 -12.84
C GLU A 68 -19.22 -5.95 -11.34
N LEU A 69 -18.37 -6.90 -10.96
CA LEU A 69 -18.06 -7.16 -9.57
C LEU A 69 -17.42 -5.94 -8.88
N GLY A 70 -16.46 -5.27 -9.51
CA GLY A 70 -15.76 -4.12 -8.94
C GLY A 70 -16.67 -2.91 -8.62
N LYS A 71 -17.85 -2.80 -9.24
CA LYS A 71 -18.82 -1.73 -8.99
C LYS A 71 -19.66 -1.95 -7.72
N LEU A 72 -19.70 -3.17 -7.20
CA LEU A 72 -20.52 -3.50 -6.04
C LEU A 72 -19.88 -2.99 -4.75
N ARG A 73 -20.57 -2.07 -4.07
CA ARG A 73 -20.11 -1.42 -2.81
C ARG A 73 -20.27 -2.28 -1.56
N ARG A 74 -20.59 -3.56 -1.72
CA ARG A 74 -20.67 -4.53 -0.62
C ARG A 74 -20.17 -5.88 -1.09
N TYR A 75 -19.42 -6.56 -0.25
CA TYR A 75 -19.19 -7.99 -0.40
C TYR A 75 -20.28 -8.73 0.38
N THR A 76 -21.05 -9.56 -0.30
CA THR A 76 -21.97 -10.52 0.31
C THR A 76 -21.36 -11.90 0.08
N PRO A 77 -21.09 -12.69 1.14
CA PRO A 77 -20.46 -14.01 1.02
C PRO A 77 -21.25 -15.01 0.17
#